data_AF-A0A9Q0LP73-F1
#
_entry.id   AF-A0A9Q0LP73-F1
#
_cell.length_a   1.000
_cell.length_b   1.000
_cell.length_c   1.000
_cell.angle_alpha   90.00
_cell.angle_beta   90.00
_cell.angle_gamma   90.00
#
_symmetry.space_group_name_H-M   'P 1'
#
loop_
_entity.id
_entity.type
_entity.pdbx_description
1 polymer ?
#
loop_
_entity_poly.entity_id
_entity_poly.type
_entity_poly.pdbx_seq_one_letter_code
_entity_poly.pdbx_strand_id
1 'polypeptide(L)'
;MKKKIKKIKNPLFIFKRKISTKFYSKSSRIQNFEFIDCLFGPSTYFNTNFENCKFDGSRFEQVIFIAPSMMRPKLENCSFENVEFVNVDFPNNVPFKNQNFKGRCEINNICIPEEQFKSNFKGAKVTNLIDISKDKTKIKEIKEWNEVQSDIDKWKQYKDQK
;
A
#
# COMPACT_ATOMS: atom_id res chain seq x y z
N MET A 1 8.54 38.14 25.83
CA MET A 1 8.24 36.73 26.18
C MET A 1 8.28 35.88 24.92
N LYS A 2 9.21 34.92 24.80
CA LYS A 2 9.30 34.02 23.63
C LYS A 2 8.26 32.89 23.80
N LYS A 3 7.19 32.89 23.00
CA LYS A 3 6.23 31.78 22.95
C LYS A 3 6.96 30.54 22.45
N LYS A 4 7.13 29.53 23.32
CA LYS A 4 7.56 28.19 22.92
C LYS A 4 6.51 27.60 21.98
N ILE A 5 6.78 27.59 20.67
CA ILE A 5 6.00 26.83 19.70
C ILE A 5 6.22 25.35 20.05
N LYS A 6 5.21 24.70 20.64
CA LYS A 6 5.22 23.24 20.84
C LYS A 6 5.25 22.61 19.43
N LYS A 7 6.33 21.90 19.09
CA LYS A 7 6.40 21.04 17.90
C LYS A 7 5.17 20.14 17.91
N ILE A 8 4.24 20.35 16.98
CA ILE A 8 3.16 19.41 16.71
C ILE A 8 3.84 18.17 16.11
N LYS A 9 4.01 17.12 16.90
CA LYS A 9 4.53 15.84 16.41
C LYS A 9 3.44 15.23 15.54
N ASN A 10 3.67 15.21 14.23
CA ASN A 10 2.84 14.63 13.17
C ASN A 10 1.51 15.37 12.93
N PRO A 11 1.47 16.39 12.06
CA PRO A 11 0.20 16.89 11.54
C PRO A 11 -0.53 15.74 10.82
N LEU A 12 -1.72 15.40 11.30
CA LEU A 12 -2.63 14.50 10.61
C LEU A 12 -3.19 15.24 9.40
N PHE A 13 -2.84 14.79 8.20
CA PHE A 13 -3.34 15.38 6.96
C PHE A 13 -4.55 14.60 6.49
N ILE A 14 -5.71 15.25 6.47
CA ILE A 14 -6.98 14.64 6.06
C ILE A 14 -7.35 15.15 4.66
N PHE A 15 -7.52 14.22 3.73
CA PHE A 15 -8.09 14.43 2.42
C PHE A 15 -9.47 13.80 2.37
N LYS A 16 -10.48 14.58 1.99
CA LYS A 16 -11.85 14.11 1.82
C LYS A 16 -12.30 14.28 0.38
N ARG A 17 -12.91 13.25 -0.21
CA ARG A 17 -13.53 13.29 -1.55
C ARG A 17 -12.60 13.79 -2.65
N LYS A 18 -11.30 13.55 -2.52
CA LYS A 18 -10.33 13.92 -3.55
C LYS A 18 -10.33 12.87 -4.65
N ILE A 19 -10.26 13.35 -5.89
CA ILE A 19 -10.00 12.52 -7.06
C ILE A 19 -8.52 12.65 -7.38
N SER A 20 -7.78 11.55 -7.24
CA SER A 20 -6.46 11.44 -7.84
C SER A 20 -6.66 10.95 -9.27
N THR A 21 -6.37 11.81 -10.24
CA THR A 21 -6.23 11.40 -11.64
C THR A 21 -4.85 10.77 -11.87
N LYS A 22 -4.62 10.25 -13.08
CA LYS A 22 -3.50 9.37 -13.42
C LYS A 22 -2.17 9.81 -12.82
N PHE A 23 -1.63 8.99 -11.90
CA PHE A 23 -0.50 9.39 -11.05
C PHE A 23 0.54 8.28 -10.97
N TYR A 24 1.81 8.65 -11.12
CA TYR A 24 2.94 7.77 -10.86
C TYR A 24 3.70 8.29 -9.64
N SER A 25 3.70 7.51 -8.57
CA SER A 25 4.44 7.80 -7.34
C SER A 25 5.58 6.82 -7.21
N LYS A 26 6.81 7.32 -7.07
CA LYS A 26 8.00 6.50 -6.82
C LYS A 26 8.68 6.93 -5.54
N SER A 27 8.97 5.98 -4.66
CA SER A 27 9.71 6.20 -3.40
C SER A 27 9.15 7.34 -2.54
N SER A 28 7.85 7.60 -2.68
CA SER A 28 7.19 8.73 -2.05
C SER A 28 6.83 8.38 -0.60
N ARG A 29 6.93 9.36 0.30
CA ARG A 29 6.52 9.20 1.70
C ARG A 29 5.12 9.78 1.89
N ILE A 30 4.12 8.92 1.77
CA ILE A 30 2.71 9.24 2.02
C ILE A 30 2.33 8.57 3.34
N GLN A 31 2.83 9.10 4.46
CA GLN A 31 2.64 8.49 5.77
C GLN A 31 1.72 9.34 6.66
N ASN A 32 0.93 8.68 7.51
CA ASN A 32 0.03 9.34 8.46
C ASN A 32 -1.01 10.27 7.81
N PHE A 33 -1.46 9.92 6.60
CA PHE A 33 -2.56 10.58 5.92
C PHE A 33 -3.88 9.85 6.14
N GLU A 34 -4.98 10.60 6.18
CA GLU A 34 -6.33 10.05 6.12
C GLU A 34 -6.96 10.43 4.80
N PHE A 35 -7.39 9.44 4.03
CA PHE A 35 -8.13 9.56 2.80
C PHE A 35 -9.54 9.05 3.07
N ILE A 36 -10.51 9.95 3.09
CA ILE A 36 -11.91 9.61 3.38
C ILE A 36 -12.71 9.84 2.10
N ASP A 37 -13.39 8.80 1.62
CA ASP A 37 -14.19 8.82 0.38
C ASP A 37 -13.39 9.30 -0.85
N CYS A 38 -12.08 9.03 -0.91
CA CYS A 38 -11.24 9.45 -2.04
C CYS A 38 -11.34 8.45 -3.20
N LEU A 39 -11.23 8.95 -4.44
CA LEU A 39 -11.10 8.13 -5.63
C LEU A 39 -9.63 8.15 -6.10
N PHE A 40 -9.00 6.99 -6.10
CA PHE A 40 -7.71 6.76 -6.71
C PHE A 40 -7.95 6.15 -8.09
N GLY A 41 -7.85 6.98 -9.12
CA GLY A 41 -7.93 6.53 -10.51
C GLY A 41 -6.63 5.85 -10.96
N PRO A 42 -6.48 5.60 -12.27
CA PRO A 42 -5.42 4.77 -12.82
C PRO A 42 -4.02 5.24 -12.39
N SER A 43 -3.35 4.53 -11.48
CA SER A 43 -2.11 5.01 -10.89
C SER A 43 -1.16 3.88 -10.54
N THR A 44 0.14 4.20 -10.46
CA THR A 44 1.15 3.23 -10.04
C THR A 44 1.96 3.80 -8.89
N TYR A 45 1.96 3.06 -7.79
CA TYR A 45 2.70 3.38 -6.57
C TYR A 45 3.82 2.38 -6.40
N PHE A 46 5.04 2.81 -6.74
CA PHE A 46 6.23 2.00 -6.62
C PHE A 46 7.04 2.40 -5.39
N ASN A 47 7.36 1.44 -4.51
CA ASN A 47 8.11 1.65 -3.27
C ASN A 47 7.58 2.84 -2.44
N THR A 48 6.28 3.09 -2.53
CA THR A 48 5.64 4.20 -1.84
C THR A 48 5.30 3.77 -0.43
N ASN A 49 5.65 4.63 0.53
CA ASN A 49 5.43 4.34 1.93
C ASN A 49 4.08 4.91 2.38
N PHE A 50 3.15 4.01 2.71
CA PHE A 50 1.80 4.27 3.18
C PHE A 50 1.63 3.98 4.68
N GLU A 51 2.72 4.01 5.44
CA GLU A 51 2.70 3.73 6.87
C GLU A 51 1.68 4.61 7.62
N ASN A 52 0.85 3.95 8.43
CA ASN A 52 -0.23 4.54 9.23
C ASN A 52 -1.28 5.33 8.42
N CYS A 53 -1.37 5.13 7.10
CA CYS A 53 -2.43 5.75 6.30
C CYS A 53 -3.79 5.09 6.54
N LYS A 54 -4.85 5.90 6.47
CA LYS A 54 -6.24 5.45 6.53
C LYS A 54 -6.94 5.77 5.23
N PHE A 55 -7.74 4.85 4.71
CA PHE A 55 -8.40 4.97 3.41
C PHE A 55 -9.92 4.75 3.50
N ASP A 56 -10.55 5.11 4.61
CA ASP A 56 -11.96 4.82 4.89
C ASP A 56 -12.89 5.27 3.74
N GLY A 57 -13.72 4.34 3.24
CA GLY A 57 -14.66 4.60 2.15
C GLY A 57 -14.03 4.90 0.78
N SER A 58 -12.70 4.81 0.66
CA SER A 58 -11.99 5.18 -0.58
C SER A 58 -12.10 4.09 -1.65
N ARG A 59 -12.06 4.52 -2.92
CA ARG A 59 -12.17 3.67 -4.11
C ARG A 59 -10.86 3.67 -4.88
N PHE A 60 -10.41 2.49 -5.30
CA PHE A 60 -9.21 2.30 -6.12
C PHE A 60 -9.61 1.64 -7.44
N GLU A 61 -9.34 2.33 -8.54
CA GLU A 61 -9.71 1.88 -9.89
C GLU A 61 -8.45 1.87 -10.77
N GLN A 62 -8.09 0.69 -11.30
CA GLN A 62 -6.92 0.51 -12.17
C GLN A 62 -5.60 0.95 -11.50
N VAL A 63 -5.46 0.67 -10.20
CA VAL A 63 -4.28 1.03 -9.41
C VAL A 63 -3.32 -0.15 -9.31
N ILE A 64 -2.03 0.10 -9.45
CA ILE A 64 -0.95 -0.89 -9.29
C ILE A 64 -0.07 -0.46 -8.12
N PHE A 65 0.02 -1.30 -7.11
CA PHE A 65 0.96 -1.14 -6.00
C PHE A 65 2.12 -2.12 -6.15
N ILE A 66 3.34 -1.60 -6.27
CA ILE A 66 4.56 -2.41 -6.43
C ILE A 66 5.48 -2.14 -5.26
N ALA A 67 5.75 -3.17 -4.45
CA ALA A 67 6.56 -3.09 -3.24
C ALA A 67 6.18 -1.91 -2.31
N PRO A 68 4.89 -1.61 -2.07
CA PRO A 68 4.52 -0.54 -1.16
C PRO A 68 4.92 -0.92 0.28
N SER A 69 5.31 0.07 1.08
CA SER A 69 5.40 -0.14 2.53
C SER A 69 4.02 0.09 3.13
N MET A 70 3.36 -1.00 3.53
CA MET A 70 2.02 -1.03 4.10
C MET A 70 2.07 -1.34 5.59
N MET A 71 2.84 -0.55 6.34
CA MET A 71 2.90 -0.70 7.81
C MET A 71 1.67 -0.09 8.48
N ARG A 72 0.82 -0.96 9.07
CA ARG A 72 -0.41 -0.58 9.79
C ARG A 72 -1.41 0.29 8.98
N PRO A 73 -1.67 0.00 7.69
CA PRO A 73 -2.70 0.71 6.94
C PRO A 73 -4.06 0.39 7.55
N LYS A 74 -4.99 1.34 7.46
CA LYS A 74 -6.41 1.08 7.71
C LYS A 74 -7.16 1.17 6.39
N LEU A 75 -7.57 0.02 5.89
CA LEU A 75 -8.36 -0.13 4.68
C LEU A 75 -9.74 -0.62 5.12
N GLU A 76 -10.59 0.30 5.57
CA GLU A 76 -11.96 0.00 6.00
C GLU A 76 -12.93 0.51 4.93
N ASN A 77 -13.92 -0.33 4.58
CA ASN A 77 -14.96 0.00 3.60
C ASN A 77 -14.43 0.45 2.22
N CYS A 78 -13.26 -0.03 1.79
CA CYS A 78 -12.69 0.34 0.50
C CYS A 78 -13.23 -0.57 -0.62
N SER A 79 -13.29 -0.03 -1.83
CA SER A 79 -13.55 -0.83 -3.04
C SER A 79 -12.34 -0.85 -3.95
N PHE A 80 -11.99 -2.02 -4.47
CA PHE A 80 -10.93 -2.21 -5.44
C PHE A 80 -11.52 -2.76 -6.74
N GLU A 81 -11.23 -2.08 -7.84
CA GLU A 81 -11.64 -2.49 -9.18
C GLU A 81 -10.43 -2.50 -10.12
N ASN A 82 -10.12 -3.67 -10.69
CA ASN A 82 -8.96 -3.86 -11.56
C ASN A 82 -7.63 -3.43 -10.92
N VAL A 83 -7.43 -3.77 -9.65
CA VAL A 83 -6.25 -3.37 -8.85
C VAL A 83 -5.24 -4.51 -8.79
N GLU A 84 -3.95 -4.17 -8.82
CA GLU A 84 -2.86 -5.12 -8.66
C GLU A 84 -1.98 -4.77 -7.44
N PHE A 85 -1.70 -5.79 -6.62
CA PHE A 85 -0.74 -5.71 -5.53
C PHE A 85 0.42 -6.68 -5.81
N VAL A 86 1.64 -6.15 -5.96
CA VAL A 86 2.84 -6.92 -6.27
C VAL A 86 3.89 -6.72 -5.18
N ASN A 87 4.44 -7.82 -4.65
CA ASN A 87 5.51 -7.82 -3.64
C ASN A 87 5.15 -7.02 -2.38
N VAL A 88 3.93 -7.22 -1.87
CA VAL A 88 3.41 -6.45 -0.73
C VAL A 88 3.61 -7.21 0.58
N ASP A 89 4.19 -6.53 1.57
CA ASP A 89 4.24 -7.01 2.95
C ASP A 89 3.10 -6.36 3.75
N PHE A 90 2.09 -7.15 4.13
CA PHE A 90 1.08 -6.74 5.10
C PHE A 90 1.47 -7.30 6.47
N PRO A 91 2.04 -6.48 7.36
CA PRO A 91 2.42 -6.94 8.69
C PRO A 91 1.17 -7.35 9.48
N ASN A 92 1.37 -8.22 10.47
CA ASN A 92 0.29 -8.72 11.34
C ASN A 92 -0.70 -7.62 11.75
N ASN A 93 -1.99 -7.95 11.73
CA ASN A 93 -3.12 -7.10 12.17
C ASN A 93 -3.49 -5.93 11.25
N VAL A 94 -3.34 -6.03 9.93
CA VAL A 94 -4.02 -5.08 9.03
C VAL A 94 -5.53 -5.30 9.09
N PRO A 95 -6.34 -4.30 9.51
CA PRO A 95 -7.78 -4.41 9.48
C PRO A 95 -8.26 -4.19 8.05
N PHE A 96 -8.48 -5.28 7.33
CA PHE A 96 -9.31 -5.26 6.14
C PHE A 96 -10.74 -5.58 6.60
N LYS A 97 -11.62 -4.58 6.61
CA LYS A 97 -13.05 -4.80 6.95
C LYS A 97 -13.90 -4.32 5.81
N ASN A 98 -14.91 -5.10 5.43
CA ASN A 98 -15.88 -4.75 4.39
C ASN A 98 -15.23 -4.33 3.07
N GLN A 99 -14.19 -5.05 2.65
CA GLN A 99 -13.55 -4.78 1.37
C GLN A 99 -14.37 -5.39 0.23
N ASN A 100 -14.40 -4.71 -0.91
CA ASN A 100 -15.09 -5.19 -2.10
C ASN A 100 -14.11 -5.24 -3.28
N PHE A 101 -13.75 -6.45 -3.72
CA PHE A 101 -12.90 -6.67 -4.89
C PHE A 101 -13.77 -7.02 -6.09
N LYS A 102 -13.63 -6.27 -7.18
CA LYS A 102 -14.36 -6.48 -8.44
C LYS A 102 -13.42 -6.42 -9.63
N GLY A 103 -13.82 -7.06 -10.73
CA GLY A 103 -13.02 -7.13 -11.95
C GLY A 103 -11.72 -7.92 -11.77
N ARG A 104 -10.68 -7.58 -12.53
CA ARG A 104 -9.39 -8.26 -12.48
C ARG A 104 -8.53 -7.71 -11.34
N CYS A 105 -8.80 -8.19 -10.12
CA CYS A 105 -7.94 -7.90 -8.98
C CYS A 105 -6.89 -9.00 -8.81
N GLU A 106 -5.61 -8.64 -8.90
CA GLU A 106 -4.49 -9.58 -8.78
C GLU A 106 -3.60 -9.25 -7.59
N ILE A 107 -3.24 -10.30 -6.87
CA ILE A 107 -2.50 -10.22 -5.63
C ILE A 107 -1.36 -11.22 -5.72
N ASN A 108 -0.14 -10.71 -5.90
CA ASN A 108 1.03 -11.52 -6.21
C ASN A 108 2.18 -11.26 -5.22
N ASN A 109 2.82 -12.34 -4.78
CA ASN A 109 3.95 -12.33 -3.83
C ASN A 109 3.62 -11.53 -2.56
N ILE A 110 2.60 -11.97 -1.83
CA ILE A 110 2.17 -11.31 -0.61
C ILE A 110 2.53 -12.13 0.62
N CYS A 111 3.04 -11.42 1.63
CA CYS A 111 3.11 -11.88 3.01
C CYS A 111 1.85 -11.44 3.77
N ILE A 112 0.97 -12.38 4.13
CA ILE A 112 -0.20 -12.12 4.99
C ILE A 112 -0.61 -13.39 5.73
N PRO A 113 -1.11 -13.34 6.99
CA PRO A 113 -1.63 -14.52 7.66
C PRO A 113 -2.84 -15.11 6.93
N GLU A 114 -2.92 -16.44 6.78
CA GLU A 114 -4.01 -17.12 6.03
C GLU A 114 -5.42 -16.75 6.54
N GLU A 115 -5.60 -16.54 7.84
CA GLU A 115 -6.91 -16.15 8.39
C GLU A 115 -7.37 -14.78 7.89
N GLN A 116 -6.45 -13.82 7.77
CA GLN A 116 -6.74 -12.50 7.18
C GLN A 116 -6.97 -12.58 5.68
N PHE A 117 -6.47 -13.62 5.02
CA PHE A 117 -6.68 -13.82 3.61
C PHE A 117 -8.14 -14.21 3.30
N LYS A 118 -8.63 -15.27 3.97
CA LYS A 118 -9.93 -15.90 3.67
C LYS A 118 -11.11 -14.96 3.89
N SER A 119 -11.04 -14.07 4.88
CA SER A 119 -12.14 -13.16 5.18
C SER A 119 -12.19 -11.92 4.28
N ASN A 120 -11.06 -11.51 3.68
CA ASN A 120 -10.91 -10.14 3.20
C ASN A 120 -10.74 -10.00 1.68
N PHE A 121 -10.29 -11.05 0.98
CA PHE A 121 -9.99 -10.99 -0.46
C PHE A 121 -10.96 -11.78 -1.32
N LYS A 122 -12.21 -11.95 -0.87
CA LYS A 122 -13.25 -12.63 -1.65
C LYS A 122 -13.47 -11.89 -2.97
N GLY A 123 -13.20 -12.56 -4.10
CA GLY A 123 -13.33 -11.99 -5.45
C GLY A 123 -12.02 -11.53 -6.10
N ALA A 124 -10.90 -11.54 -5.38
CA ALA A 124 -9.57 -11.32 -5.99
C ALA A 124 -8.94 -12.65 -6.42
N LYS A 125 -8.19 -12.64 -7.54
CA LYS A 125 -7.31 -13.75 -7.92
C LYS A 125 -5.98 -13.57 -7.20
N VAL A 126 -5.55 -14.63 -6.52
CA VAL A 126 -4.34 -14.56 -5.68
C VAL A 126 -3.40 -15.65 -6.10
N THR A 127 -2.15 -15.28 -6.36
CA THR A 127 -1.09 -16.15 -6.82
C THR A 127 0.13 -15.95 -5.92
N ASN A 128 0.88 -17.02 -5.65
CA ASN A 128 2.09 -16.96 -4.82
C ASN A 128 1.85 -16.33 -3.43
N LEU A 129 0.80 -16.79 -2.74
CA LEU A 129 0.52 -16.43 -1.36
C LEU A 129 1.57 -17.03 -0.43
N ILE A 130 2.20 -16.20 0.39
CA ILE A 130 3.13 -16.61 1.44
C ILE A 130 2.46 -16.35 2.78
N ASP A 131 2.06 -17.44 3.45
CA ASP A 131 1.47 -17.38 4.78
C ASP A 131 2.56 -17.23 5.85
N ILE A 132 2.71 -16.02 6.37
CA ILE A 132 3.71 -15.69 7.40
C ILE A 132 3.45 -16.35 8.75
N SER A 133 2.24 -16.86 8.98
CA SER A 133 1.95 -17.64 10.18
C SER A 133 2.65 -19.01 10.15
N LYS A 134 2.99 -19.50 8.95
CA LYS A 134 3.59 -20.81 8.71
C LYS A 134 5.05 -20.73 8.25
N ASP A 135 5.45 -19.65 7.56
CA ASP A 135 6.78 -19.53 7.01
C ASP A 135 7.36 -18.10 7.17
N LYS A 136 8.22 -17.94 8.19
CA LYS A 136 8.86 -16.66 8.50
C LYS A 136 10.10 -16.38 7.64
N THR A 137 10.67 -17.36 6.93
CA THR A 137 11.92 -17.17 6.18
C THR A 137 11.68 -16.43 4.87
N LYS A 138 10.53 -16.66 4.23
CA LYS A 138 10.12 -15.94 3.01
C LYS A 138 9.83 -14.44 3.20
N ILE A 139 9.56 -14.00 4.44
CA ILE A 139 9.50 -12.57 4.78
C ILE A 139 10.83 -11.90 4.46
N LYS A 140 11.95 -12.60 4.73
CA LYS A 140 13.30 -12.08 4.47
C LYS A 140 13.54 -11.93 2.97
N GLU A 141 13.13 -12.92 2.18
CA GLU A 141 13.26 -12.89 0.72
C GLU A 141 12.47 -11.74 0.08
N ILE A 142 11.24 -11.48 0.51
CA ILE A 142 10.45 -10.34 0.01
C ILE A 142 11.10 -9.01 0.40
N LYS A 143 11.62 -8.90 1.62
CA LYS A 143 12.32 -7.68 2.08
C LYS A 143 13.60 -7.45 1.29
N GLU A 144 14.39 -8.48 1.08
CA GLU A 144 15.60 -8.43 0.25
C GLU A 144 15.26 -8.07 -1.21
N TRP A 145 14.19 -8.64 -1.78
CA TRP A 145 13.70 -8.24 -3.11
C TRP A 145 13.29 -6.77 -3.16
N ASN A 146 12.59 -6.27 -2.14
CA ASN A 146 12.17 -4.87 -2.07
C ASN A 146 13.38 -3.92 -1.93
N GLU A 147 14.41 -4.32 -1.18
CA GLU A 147 15.67 -3.58 -1.04
C GLU A 147 16.47 -3.58 -2.36
N VAL A 148 16.66 -4.75 -2.97
CA VAL A 148 17.37 -4.92 -4.26
C VAL A 148 16.67 -4.13 -5.37
N GLN A 149 15.34 -4.18 -5.43
CA GLN A 149 14.57 -3.47 -6.44
C GLN A 149 14.61 -1.95 -6.21
N SER A 150 14.63 -1.50 -4.94
CA SER A 150 14.86 -0.10 -4.60
C SER A 150 16.26 0.38 -5.04
N ASP A 151 17.29 -0.45 -4.92
CA ASP A 151 18.64 -0.08 -5.31
C ASP A 151 18.84 -0.07 -6.83
N ILE A 152 18.36 -1.10 -7.56
CA ILE A 152 18.36 -1.12 -9.04
C ILE A 152 17.75 0.18 -9.61
N ASP A 153 16.72 0.68 -8.95
CA ASP A 153 15.99 1.85 -9.37
C ASP A 153 16.68 3.18 -9.05
N LYS A 154 17.44 3.27 -7.95
CA LYS A 154 18.37 4.38 -7.71
C LYS A 154 19.44 4.42 -8.81
N TRP A 155 19.96 3.24 -9.19
CA TRP A 155 20.97 3.13 -10.24
C TRP A 155 20.45 3.57 -11.62
N LYS A 156 19.20 3.26 -11.98
CA LYS A 156 18.58 3.76 -13.22
C LYS A 156 18.44 5.29 -13.23
N GLN A 157 18.07 5.89 -12.09
CA GLN A 157 18.00 7.37 -11.96
C GLN A 157 19.35 8.06 -12.14
N TYR A 158 20.46 7.45 -11.69
CA TYR A 158 21.81 7.97 -11.93
C TYR A 158 22.22 7.89 -13.41
N LYS A 159 21.71 6.92 -14.16
CA LYS A 159 21.95 6.80 -15.60
C LYS A 159 21.15 7.81 -16.41
N ASP A 160 19.92 8.10 -16.02
CA ASP A 160 19.04 9.04 -16.74
C ASP A 160 19.38 10.52 -16.47
N GLN A 161 20.39 10.82 -15.65
CA GLN A 161 20.90 12.16 -15.33
C GLN A 161 22.25 12.50 -16.01
N LYS A 162 22.78 11.62 -16.86
CA LYS A 162 23.96 11.85 -17.70
C LYS A 162 23.58 11.81 -19.17
#